data_AF-D8QLU0-F1
#
_entry.id   AF-D8QLU0-F1
#
_cell.length_a   1.000
_cell.length_b   1.000
_cell.length_c   1.000
_cell.angle_alpha   90.00
_cell.angle_beta   90.00
_cell.angle_gamma   90.00
#
_symmetry.space_group_name_H-M   'P 1'
#
loop_
_entity.id
_entity.type
_entity.pdbx_description
1 polymer ?
#
loop_
_entity_poly.entity_id
_entity_poly.type
_entity_poly.pdbx_seq_one_letter_code
_entity_poly.pdbx_strand_id
1 'polypeptide(L)'
;MKPSTSKENGLRYTTEEALQALQLLGAPEISLEDFERLHRGAMGKLLDSIISHMQGRQRVSAARAGIQKRRDQVAADPRAGNKFSKDEPLENLRRATSRLNAAQKSVEVYQDELNARQGALAKSQRELDQVTAELDSKQRSLYLLTSLHELESERTERLKRAKESYDELRARIARIPKRKPLPAEQPASSKAMIRTRKNHTALTLHNLHAYHVHLNSLLNGPGSAVTVQSTRYKSLLPATSNAQLLEDIAQLHEDVTTKQTHLQRLSDMSLSYLVACQKLSAVTSDFTTLAAPALSAPLRAQATDAMGRVEGLRESIVVFKSNDQNSGLNDDDLTRKVKALLKIHGRVGVEGILRELSLATQVRPPVAVFPALPLRADDSEVLAAHYSSTSAHEARAVKLLTRKADKADYGIRILEDLQHGIIEDVRRVEAASHSKSRSEAREKGGTAARAKNSRHGGRK
;
A
#
# COMPACT_ATOMS: atom_id res chain seq x y z
N MET A 1 27.00 -14.66 1.45
CA MET A 1 27.70 -13.66 2.30
C MET A 1 27.49 -14.05 3.75
N LYS A 2 28.55 -14.43 4.46
CA LYS A 2 28.48 -14.72 5.91
C LYS A 2 28.44 -13.37 6.65
N PRO A 3 27.54 -13.15 7.62
CA PRO A 3 27.57 -11.93 8.42
C PRO A 3 28.89 -11.89 9.18
N SER A 4 29.70 -10.86 8.88
CA SER A 4 30.88 -10.54 9.65
C SER A 4 30.42 -10.21 11.06
N THR A 5 30.68 -11.11 12.00
CA THR A 5 30.59 -10.84 13.43
C THR A 5 31.71 -9.85 13.77
N SER A 6 31.41 -8.55 13.61
CA SER A 6 32.19 -7.48 14.20
C SER A 6 32.32 -7.80 15.68
N LYS A 7 33.54 -8.16 16.09
CA LYS A 7 33.92 -8.29 17.49
C LYS A 7 33.74 -6.91 18.11
N GLU A 8 32.56 -6.67 18.67
CA GLU A 8 32.33 -5.58 19.63
C GLU A 8 33.21 -5.88 20.84
N ASN A 9 34.48 -5.45 20.77
CA ASN A 9 35.31 -5.22 21.93
C ASN A 9 34.78 -3.96 22.64
N GLY A 10 33.51 -3.99 23.05
CA GLY A 10 32.99 -3.03 24.01
C GLY A 10 33.80 -3.21 25.28
N LEU A 11 34.43 -2.13 25.75
CA LEU A 11 35.07 -2.05 27.06
C LEU A 11 34.01 -2.41 28.11
N ARG A 12 33.95 -3.68 28.50
CA ARG A 12 33.12 -4.13 29.61
C ARG A 12 33.86 -3.73 30.87
N TYR A 13 33.23 -2.90 31.69
CA TYR A 13 33.73 -2.60 33.02
C TYR A 13 33.70 -3.89 33.84
N THR A 14 34.69 -4.06 34.71
CA THR A 14 34.57 -5.06 35.75
C THR A 14 33.42 -4.69 36.69
N THR A 15 32.77 -5.68 37.31
CA THR A 15 31.65 -5.47 38.23
C THR A 15 32.03 -4.54 39.38
N GLU A 16 33.27 -4.65 39.85
CA GLU A 16 33.87 -3.77 40.86
C GLU A 16 33.97 -2.31 40.39
N GLU A 17 34.53 -2.08 39.20
CA GLU A 17 34.65 -0.74 38.61
C GLU A 17 33.28 -0.09 38.37
N ALA A 18 32.31 -0.89 37.93
CA ALA A 18 30.94 -0.43 37.70
C ALA A 18 30.25 -0.01 39.00
N LEU A 19 30.40 -0.81 40.06
CA LEU A 19 29.88 -0.51 41.38
C LEU A 19 30.53 0.75 41.98
N GLN A 20 31.86 0.86 41.89
CA GLN A 20 32.58 2.05 42.36
C GLN A 20 32.15 3.32 41.61
N ALA A 21 31.97 3.24 40.29
CA ALA A 21 31.50 4.36 39.48
C ALA A 21 30.07 4.80 39.86
N LEU A 22 29.19 3.85 40.20
CA LEU A 22 27.83 4.14 40.64
C LEU A 22 27.80 4.72 42.06
N GLN A 23 28.67 4.26 42.96
CA GLN A 23 28.81 4.84 44.31
C GLN A 23 29.28 6.29 44.25
N LEU A 24 30.22 6.63 43.36
CA LEU A 24 30.63 8.02 43.12
C LEU A 24 29.48 8.91 42.62
N LEU A 25 28.43 8.31 42.04
CA LEU A 25 27.21 8.99 41.60
C LEU A 25 26.12 9.04 42.69
N GLY A 26 26.41 8.55 43.90
CA GLY A 26 25.46 8.54 45.03
C GLY A 26 24.51 7.34 45.04
N ALA A 27 24.85 6.25 44.37
CA ALA A 27 24.11 5.00 44.52
C ALA A 27 24.26 4.44 45.95
N PRO A 28 23.22 3.81 46.51
CA PRO A 28 23.27 3.20 47.85
C PRO A 28 24.33 2.09 47.92
N GLU A 29 24.82 1.81 49.13
CA GLU A 29 25.74 0.71 49.39
C GLU A 29 25.02 -0.63 49.16
N ILE A 30 25.33 -1.28 48.03
CA ILE A 30 24.83 -2.61 47.67
C ILE A 30 26.00 -3.59 47.83
N SER A 31 25.72 -4.80 48.33
CA SER A 31 26.73 -5.86 48.42
C SER A 31 27.24 -6.22 47.02
N LEU A 32 28.52 -6.58 46.91
CA LEU A 32 29.12 -6.94 45.63
C LEU A 32 28.41 -8.15 45.00
N GLU A 33 28.00 -9.13 45.81
CA GLU A 33 27.26 -10.31 45.34
C GLU A 33 25.89 -9.95 44.75
N ASP A 34 25.16 -9.01 45.36
CA ASP A 34 23.87 -8.55 44.84
C ASP A 34 24.04 -7.73 43.57
N PHE A 35 25.10 -6.92 43.50
CA PHE A 35 25.41 -6.15 42.31
C PHE A 35 25.85 -7.05 41.14
N GLU A 36 26.63 -8.10 41.39
CA GLU A 36 26.97 -9.09 40.36
C GLU A 36 25.74 -9.78 39.78
N ARG A 37 24.72 -10.06 40.61
CA ARG A 37 23.44 -10.60 40.12
C ARG A 37 22.71 -9.59 39.24
N LEU A 38 22.72 -8.31 39.62
CA LEU A 38 22.09 -7.22 38.88
C LEU A 38 22.82 -6.89 37.56
N HIS A 39 24.15 -7.04 37.54
CA HIS A 39 25.00 -6.77 36.39
C HIS A 39 24.95 -7.89 35.33
N ARG A 40 24.33 -9.05 35.63
CA ARG A 40 24.11 -10.10 34.64
C ARG A 40 22.93 -9.75 33.72
N GLY A 41 23.15 -9.87 32.40
CA GLY A 41 22.10 -9.78 31.38
C GLY A 41 21.91 -8.39 30.77
N ALA A 42 20.67 -8.04 30.40
CA ALA A 42 20.35 -6.78 29.72
C ALA A 42 20.54 -5.55 30.62
N MET A 43 20.28 -5.69 31.92
CA MET A 43 20.46 -4.62 32.90
C MET A 43 21.92 -4.20 33.03
N GLY A 44 22.86 -5.16 33.07
CA GLY A 44 24.30 -4.87 33.09
C GLY A 44 24.76 -4.03 31.90
N LYS A 45 24.28 -4.33 30.69
CA LYS A 45 24.61 -3.51 29.50
C LYS A 45 24.12 -2.07 29.64
N LEU A 46 22.96 -1.88 30.26
CA LEU A 46 22.38 -0.57 30.51
C LEU A 46 23.19 0.19 31.56
N LEU A 47 23.62 -0.50 32.62
CA LEU A 47 24.54 0.06 33.63
C LEU A 47 25.88 0.46 33.02
N ASP A 48 26.49 -0.39 32.19
CA ASP A 48 27.74 -0.08 31.47
C ASP A 48 27.56 1.15 30.55
N SER A 49 26.41 1.27 29.89
CA SER A 49 26.07 2.44 29.08
C SER A 49 25.91 3.71 29.93
N ILE A 50 25.29 3.63 31.11
CA ILE A 50 25.14 4.76 32.02
C ILE A 50 26.51 5.19 32.56
N ILE A 51 27.34 4.23 33.00
CA ILE A 51 28.67 4.48 33.55
C ILE A 51 29.56 5.15 32.50
N SER A 52 29.60 4.62 31.27
CA SER A 52 30.38 5.22 30.18
C SER A 52 29.93 6.65 29.87
N HIS A 53 28.61 6.91 29.82
CA HIS A 53 28.08 8.25 29.60
C HIS A 53 28.43 9.21 30.75
N MET A 54 28.39 8.73 32.00
CA MET A 54 28.70 9.55 33.18
C MET A 54 30.19 9.85 33.29
N GLN A 55 31.07 8.87 33.04
CA GLN A 55 32.51 9.12 32.94
C GLN A 55 32.82 10.13 31.83
N GLY A 56 32.16 10.04 30.69
CA GLY A 56 32.26 11.02 29.61
C GLY A 56 31.91 12.43 30.09
N ARG A 57 30.78 12.60 30.80
CA ARG A 57 30.38 13.90 31.38
C ARG A 57 31.37 14.41 32.42
N GLN A 58 31.88 13.55 33.29
CA GLN A 58 32.83 13.92 34.34
C GLN A 58 34.17 14.38 33.74
N ARG A 59 34.68 13.67 32.72
CA ARG A 59 35.89 14.08 31.98
C ARG A 59 35.72 15.43 31.29
N VAL A 60 34.56 15.67 30.67
CA VAL A 60 34.24 16.98 30.05
C VAL A 60 34.16 18.08 31.12
N SER A 61 33.54 17.80 32.27
CA SER A 61 33.46 18.75 33.39
C SER A 61 34.85 19.09 33.95
N ALA A 62 35.70 18.08 34.18
CA ALA A 62 37.07 18.27 34.63
C ALA A 62 37.91 19.07 33.62
N ALA A 63 37.76 18.79 32.31
CA ALA A 63 38.41 19.55 31.26
C ALA A 63 37.96 21.02 31.26
N ARG A 64 36.65 21.29 31.40
CA ARG A 64 36.11 22.66 31.51
C ARG A 64 36.64 23.37 32.76
N ALA A 65 36.66 22.70 33.91
CA ALA A 65 37.21 23.24 35.15
C ALA A 65 38.70 23.57 34.99
N GLY A 66 39.46 22.73 34.29
CA GLY A 66 40.87 22.98 33.96
C GLY A 66 41.06 24.20 33.04
N ILE A 67 40.24 24.34 32.00
CA ILE A 67 40.24 25.52 31.12
C ILE A 67 39.90 26.78 31.91
N GLN A 68 38.90 26.71 32.79
CA GLN A 68 38.48 27.86 33.60
C GLN A 68 39.57 28.25 34.59
N LYS A 69 40.17 27.30 35.31
CA LYS A 69 41.31 27.57 36.20
C LYS A 69 42.47 28.24 35.47
N ARG A 70 42.79 27.82 34.25
CA ARG A 70 43.84 28.48 33.44
C ARG A 70 43.44 29.91 33.05
N ARG A 71 42.17 30.15 32.71
CA ARG A 71 41.66 31.51 32.43
C ARG A 71 41.73 32.40 33.66
N ASP A 72 41.32 31.88 34.81
CA ASP A 72 41.32 32.62 36.07
C ASP A 72 42.76 32.92 36.53
N GLN A 73 43.70 31.98 36.34
CA GLN A 73 45.13 32.20 36.58
C GLN A 73 45.73 33.29 35.68
N VAL A 74 45.35 33.32 34.41
CA VAL A 74 45.78 34.38 33.47
C VAL A 74 45.15 35.73 33.83
N ALA A 75 43.90 35.74 34.30
CA ALA A 75 43.21 36.96 34.74
C ALA A 75 43.73 37.49 36.08
N ALA A 76 44.20 36.61 36.97
CA ALA A 76 44.69 36.95 38.30
C ALA A 76 46.16 37.42 38.34
N ASP A 77 46.88 37.43 37.20
CA ASP A 77 48.24 37.95 37.13
C ASP A 77 48.23 39.43 36.69
N PRO A 78 48.21 40.40 37.62
CA PRO A 78 48.08 41.83 37.31
C PRO A 78 49.27 42.43 36.55
N ARG A 79 50.36 41.67 36.37
CA ARG A 79 51.54 42.09 35.57
C ARG A 79 51.41 41.80 34.09
N ALA A 80 50.40 41.03 33.66
CA ALA A 80 50.11 40.78 32.24
C ALA A 80 49.35 41.94 31.56
N GLY A 81 48.91 42.95 32.32
CA GLY A 81 47.94 43.94 31.87
C GLY A 81 48.42 45.07 30.96
N ASN A 82 49.69 45.13 30.50
CA ASN A 82 50.07 46.26 29.63
C ASN A 82 51.26 46.06 28.69
N LYS A 83 51.70 44.82 28.47
CA LYS A 83 52.52 44.54 27.29
C LYS A 83 51.54 44.21 26.18
N PHE A 84 51.19 45.22 25.38
CA PHE A 84 50.69 45.02 24.02
C PHE A 84 51.64 44.02 23.35
N SER A 85 51.25 42.75 23.40
CA SER A 85 51.93 41.68 22.71
C SER A 85 51.92 42.11 21.25
N LYS A 86 53.11 42.22 20.63
CA LYS A 86 53.22 42.47 19.19
C LYS A 86 52.47 41.40 18.34
N ASP A 87 51.97 40.34 18.98
CA ASP A 87 51.18 39.27 18.37
C ASP A 87 49.65 39.49 18.46
N GLU A 88 49.15 40.56 19.08
CA GLU A 88 47.72 40.89 19.09
C GLU A 88 47.06 40.90 17.68
N PRO A 89 47.68 41.48 16.62
CA PRO A 89 47.11 41.38 15.27
C PRO A 89 47.10 39.94 14.74
N LEU A 90 48.09 39.11 15.09
CA LEU A 90 48.14 37.70 14.69
C LEU A 90 47.09 36.86 15.43
N GLU A 91 46.85 37.12 16.71
CA GLU A 91 45.77 36.49 17.46
C GLU A 91 44.40 36.89 16.93
N ASN A 92 44.21 38.17 16.60
CA ASN A 92 42.97 38.66 15.99
C ASN A 92 42.73 38.02 14.62
N LEU A 93 43.77 37.85 13.80
CA LEU A 93 43.69 37.12 12.53
C LEU A 93 43.34 35.64 12.75
N ARG A 94 43.95 34.97 13.75
CA ARG A 94 43.61 33.58 14.12
C ARG A 94 42.17 33.44 14.60
N ARG A 95 41.65 34.40 15.38
CA ARG A 95 40.25 34.43 15.80
C ARG A 95 39.32 34.67 14.62
N ALA A 96 39.67 35.59 13.72
CA ALA A 96 38.89 35.88 12.51
C ALA A 96 38.83 34.67 11.57
N THR A 97 39.95 34.00 11.32
CA THR A 97 40.01 32.77 10.52
C THR A 97 39.25 31.61 11.18
N SER A 98 39.35 31.45 12.50
CA SER A 98 38.54 30.46 13.21
C SER A 98 37.03 30.74 13.11
N ARG A 99 36.62 32.02 13.15
CA ARG A 99 35.21 32.42 12.95
C ARG A 99 34.76 32.20 11.51
N LEU A 100 35.60 32.51 10.53
CA LEU A 100 35.34 32.25 9.11
C LEU A 100 35.14 30.75 8.87
N ASN A 101 36.04 29.91 9.37
CA ASN A 101 35.94 28.45 9.23
C ASN A 101 34.70 27.88 9.95
N ALA A 102 34.34 28.42 11.11
CA ALA A 102 33.11 28.05 11.79
C ALA A 102 31.86 28.46 11.00
N ALA A 103 31.86 29.65 10.41
CA ALA A 103 30.79 30.12 9.54
C ALA A 103 30.68 29.26 8.27
N GLN A 104 31.80 28.93 7.62
CA GLN A 104 31.84 28.02 6.46
C GLN A 104 31.23 26.65 6.78
N LYS A 105 31.64 26.04 7.90
CA LYS A 105 31.05 24.78 8.36
C LYS A 105 29.55 24.90 8.64
N SER A 106 29.10 26.03 9.19
CA SER A 106 27.66 26.23 9.40
C SER A 106 26.90 26.35 8.08
N VAL A 107 27.48 26.99 7.06
CA VAL A 107 26.88 27.07 5.71
C VAL A 107 26.81 25.68 5.08
N GLU A 108 27.85 24.87 5.19
CA GLU A 108 27.84 23.47 4.72
C GLU A 108 26.71 22.67 5.39
N VAL A 109 26.59 22.75 6.72
CA VAL A 109 25.52 22.08 7.47
C VAL A 109 24.13 22.55 7.00
N TYR A 110 23.92 23.85 6.82
CA TYR A 110 22.64 24.36 6.33
C TYR A 110 22.34 23.95 4.89
N GLN A 111 23.37 23.82 4.05
CA GLN A 111 23.22 23.34 2.69
C GLN A 111 22.85 21.85 2.65
N ASP A 112 23.46 21.03 3.50
CA ASP A 112 23.09 19.62 3.66
C ASP A 112 21.67 19.46 4.20
N GLU A 113 21.27 20.27 5.20
CA GLU A 113 19.90 20.29 5.71
C GLU A 113 18.88 20.71 4.63
N LEU A 114 19.22 21.72 3.81
CA LEU A 114 18.38 22.16 2.70
C LEU A 114 18.21 21.04 1.66
N ASN A 115 19.31 20.39 1.27
CA ASN A 115 19.29 19.26 0.33
C ASN A 115 18.47 18.08 0.89
N ALA A 116 18.61 17.77 2.18
CA ALA A 116 17.82 16.74 2.84
C ALA A 116 16.32 17.08 2.84
N ARG A 117 15.96 18.34 3.12
CA ARG A 117 14.56 18.81 3.05
C ARG A 117 14.00 18.77 1.62
N GLN A 118 14.78 19.15 0.63
CA GLN A 118 14.39 19.05 -0.79
C GLN A 118 14.17 17.58 -1.20
N GLY A 119 15.04 16.67 -0.75
CA GLY A 119 14.87 15.23 -0.97
C GLY A 119 13.63 14.65 -0.29
N ALA A 120 13.32 15.08 0.93
CA ALA A 120 12.09 14.69 1.63
C ALA A 120 10.83 15.23 0.93
N LEU A 121 10.86 16.48 0.46
CA LEU A 121 9.76 17.08 -0.29
C LEU A 121 9.51 16.36 -1.62
N ALA A 122 10.57 15.99 -2.35
CA ALA A 122 10.45 15.21 -3.58
C ALA A 122 9.87 13.81 -3.34
N LYS A 123 10.19 13.16 -2.21
CA LYS A 123 9.57 11.88 -1.82
C LYS A 123 8.08 12.05 -1.51
N SER A 124 7.73 13.06 -0.71
CA SER A 124 6.35 13.36 -0.37
C SER A 124 5.51 13.71 -1.62
N GLN A 125 6.09 14.42 -2.59
CA GLN A 125 5.42 14.70 -3.87
C GLN A 125 5.12 13.41 -4.65
N ARG A 126 6.06 12.46 -4.72
CA ARG A 126 5.82 11.16 -5.38
C ARG A 126 4.73 10.34 -4.68
N GLU A 127 4.67 10.39 -3.36
CA GLU A 127 3.61 9.74 -2.58
C GLU A 127 2.25 10.39 -2.87
N LEU A 128 2.19 11.73 -2.96
CA LEU A 128 0.98 12.44 -3.39
C LEU A 128 0.56 12.03 -4.79
N ASP A 129 1.48 11.99 -5.75
CA ASP A 129 1.21 11.60 -7.14
C ASP A 129 0.74 10.12 -7.23
N GLN A 130 1.27 9.25 -6.37
CA GLN A 130 0.80 7.86 -6.27
C GLN A 130 -0.64 7.79 -5.73
N VAL A 131 -0.93 8.51 -4.65
CA VAL A 131 -2.26 8.52 -4.03
C VAL A 131 -3.31 9.13 -4.96
N THR A 132 -2.97 10.18 -5.72
CA THR A 132 -3.88 10.76 -6.72
C THR A 132 -4.16 9.78 -7.86
N ALA A 133 -3.14 9.09 -8.38
CA ALA A 133 -3.34 8.05 -9.39
C ALA A 133 -4.21 6.89 -8.88
N GLU A 134 -4.06 6.50 -7.61
CA GLU A 134 -4.92 5.49 -6.98
C GLU A 134 -6.36 5.97 -6.81
N LEU A 135 -6.56 7.24 -6.43
CA LEU A 135 -7.89 7.86 -6.31
C LEU A 135 -8.61 7.88 -7.66
N ASP A 136 -7.92 8.29 -8.73
CA ASP A 136 -8.48 8.32 -10.08
C ASP A 136 -8.87 6.92 -10.58
N SER A 137 -8.03 5.91 -10.30
CA SER A 137 -8.34 4.51 -10.61
C SER A 137 -9.60 4.04 -9.87
N LYS A 138 -9.72 4.36 -8.58
CA LYS A 138 -10.91 4.04 -7.77
C LYS A 138 -12.15 4.73 -8.29
N GLN A 139 -12.07 6.01 -8.66
CA GLN A 139 -13.19 6.74 -9.26
C GLN A 139 -13.66 6.09 -10.56
N ARG A 140 -12.74 5.72 -11.46
CA ARG A 140 -13.08 5.00 -12.71
C ARG A 140 -13.75 3.66 -12.42
N SER A 141 -13.25 2.89 -11.45
CA SER A 141 -13.86 1.62 -11.07
C SER A 141 -15.27 1.79 -10.50
N LEU A 142 -15.51 2.86 -9.73
CA LEU A 142 -16.81 3.21 -9.19
C LEU A 142 -17.78 3.54 -10.31
N TYR A 143 -17.38 4.37 -11.28
CA TYR A 143 -18.21 4.69 -12.46
C TYR A 143 -18.59 3.44 -13.27
N LEU A 144 -17.66 2.48 -13.41
CA LEU A 144 -17.95 1.23 -14.12
C LEU A 144 -18.92 0.35 -13.33
N LEU A 145 -18.77 0.28 -12.00
CA LEU A 145 -19.70 -0.45 -11.14
C LEU A 145 -21.11 0.16 -11.14
N THR A 146 -21.23 1.49 -11.13
CA THR A 146 -22.53 2.16 -11.23
C THR A 146 -23.19 1.88 -12.58
N SER A 147 -22.44 1.94 -13.67
CA SER A 147 -22.96 1.61 -15.00
C SER A 147 -23.38 0.14 -15.13
N LEU A 148 -22.61 -0.80 -14.56
CA LEU A 148 -22.98 -2.21 -14.53
C LEU A 148 -24.24 -2.45 -13.68
N HIS A 149 -24.38 -1.75 -12.56
CA HIS A 149 -25.58 -1.82 -11.72
C HIS A 149 -26.82 -1.31 -12.46
N GLU A 150 -26.69 -0.21 -13.21
CA GLU A 150 -27.77 0.30 -14.07
C GLU A 150 -28.17 -0.74 -15.13
N LEU A 151 -27.20 -1.34 -15.84
CA LEU A 151 -27.46 -2.39 -16.84
C LEU A 151 -28.09 -3.65 -16.23
N GLU A 152 -27.67 -4.04 -15.02
CA GLU A 152 -28.28 -5.15 -14.30
C GLU A 152 -29.73 -4.84 -13.90
N SER A 153 -29.99 -3.63 -13.41
CA SER A 153 -31.35 -3.20 -13.07
C SER A 153 -32.27 -3.26 -14.30
N GLU A 154 -31.84 -2.73 -15.45
CA GLU A 154 -32.58 -2.87 -16.71
C GLU A 154 -32.80 -4.33 -17.14
N ARG A 155 -31.80 -5.19 -16.95
CA ARG A 155 -31.91 -6.62 -17.27
C ARG A 155 -32.97 -7.28 -16.38
N THR A 156 -32.97 -6.97 -15.09
CA THR A 156 -33.98 -7.50 -14.15
C THR A 156 -35.39 -7.02 -14.51
N GLU A 157 -35.56 -5.77 -14.93
CA GLU A 157 -36.83 -5.27 -15.44
C GLU A 157 -37.29 -6.01 -16.70
N ARG A 158 -36.39 -6.22 -17.66
CA ARG A 158 -36.68 -6.97 -18.90
C ARG A 158 -37.12 -8.40 -18.58
N LEU A 159 -36.44 -9.08 -17.65
CA LEU A 159 -36.82 -10.42 -17.21
C LEU A 159 -38.19 -10.44 -16.51
N LYS A 160 -38.49 -9.40 -15.71
CA LYS A 160 -39.80 -9.25 -15.07
C LYS A 160 -40.92 -9.10 -16.11
N ARG A 161 -40.75 -8.23 -17.11
CA ARG A 161 -41.71 -8.07 -18.22
C ARG A 161 -41.88 -9.36 -19.04
N ALA A 162 -40.80 -10.07 -19.30
CA ALA A 162 -40.85 -11.36 -20.01
C ALA A 162 -41.63 -12.42 -19.23
N LYS A 163 -41.45 -12.47 -17.91
CA LYS A 163 -42.23 -13.34 -17.02
C LYS A 163 -43.71 -12.98 -17.04
N GLU A 164 -44.05 -11.70 -16.92
CA GLU A 164 -45.44 -11.21 -17.00
C GLU A 164 -46.10 -11.62 -18.33
N SER A 165 -45.39 -11.47 -19.45
CA SER A 165 -45.87 -11.90 -20.78
C SER A 165 -46.07 -13.43 -20.88
N TYR A 166 -45.17 -14.22 -20.29
CA TYR A 166 -45.29 -15.67 -20.24
C TYR A 166 -46.50 -16.11 -19.40
N ASP A 167 -46.70 -15.49 -18.25
CA ASP A 167 -47.85 -15.76 -17.37
C ASP A 167 -49.17 -15.37 -18.07
N GLU A 168 -49.20 -14.27 -18.83
CA GLU A 168 -50.34 -13.89 -19.66
C GLU A 168 -50.64 -14.93 -20.76
N LEU A 169 -49.62 -15.39 -21.49
CA LEU A 169 -49.77 -16.44 -22.50
C LEU A 169 -50.28 -17.74 -21.88
N ARG A 170 -49.75 -18.12 -20.71
CA ARG A 170 -50.20 -19.30 -19.98
C ARG A 170 -51.66 -19.18 -19.56
N ALA A 171 -52.08 -18.01 -19.09
CA ALA A 171 -53.47 -17.72 -18.78
C ALA A 171 -54.37 -17.77 -20.03
N ARG A 172 -53.91 -17.25 -21.18
CA ARG A 172 -54.64 -17.35 -22.46
C ARG A 172 -54.80 -18.80 -22.91
N ILE A 173 -53.75 -19.63 -22.83
CA ILE A 173 -53.80 -21.06 -23.18
C ILE A 173 -54.79 -21.79 -22.26
N ALA A 174 -54.79 -21.51 -20.97
CA ALA A 174 -55.72 -22.11 -20.02
C ALA A 174 -57.20 -21.79 -20.32
N ARG A 175 -57.47 -20.64 -20.98
CA ARG A 175 -58.82 -20.24 -21.42
C ARG A 175 -59.27 -20.92 -22.73
N ILE A 176 -58.37 -21.55 -23.49
CA ILE A 176 -58.75 -22.26 -24.72
C ILE A 176 -59.60 -23.48 -24.30
N PRO A 177 -60.89 -23.55 -24.69
CA PRO A 177 -61.74 -24.66 -24.32
C PRO A 177 -61.14 -25.96 -24.86
N LYS A 178 -60.95 -26.94 -23.97
CA LYS A 178 -60.44 -28.26 -24.33
C LYS A 178 -61.32 -28.84 -25.44
N ARG A 179 -60.82 -28.87 -26.68
CA ARG A 179 -61.52 -29.51 -27.82
C ARG A 179 -61.88 -30.93 -27.41
N LYS A 180 -63.16 -31.30 -27.56
CA LYS A 180 -63.61 -32.69 -27.39
C LYS A 180 -62.71 -33.58 -28.26
N PRO A 181 -62.18 -34.69 -27.71
CA PRO A 181 -61.33 -35.59 -28.48
C PRO A 181 -62.10 -36.10 -29.69
N LEU A 182 -61.55 -35.89 -30.88
CA LEU A 182 -62.08 -36.48 -32.11
C LEU A 182 -62.09 -38.01 -31.97
N PRO A 183 -63.12 -38.70 -32.49
CA PRO A 183 -63.24 -40.14 -32.38
C PRO A 183 -62.06 -40.82 -33.08
N ALA A 184 -61.52 -41.84 -32.40
CA ALA A 184 -60.33 -42.57 -32.78
C ALA A 184 -60.51 -43.31 -34.11
N GLU A 185 -59.78 -42.88 -35.14
CA GLU A 185 -59.45 -43.74 -36.28
C GLU A 185 -58.32 -44.70 -35.90
N GLN A 186 -58.49 -45.94 -36.36
CA GLN A 186 -57.73 -47.13 -36.01
C GLN A 186 -56.25 -47.10 -36.44
N PRO A 187 -55.39 -47.91 -35.78
CA PRO A 187 -53.95 -47.79 -35.87
C PRO A 187 -53.38 -48.54 -37.08
N ALA A 188 -52.91 -47.80 -38.08
CA ALA A 188 -51.93 -48.35 -39.02
C ALA A 188 -50.55 -48.35 -38.35
N SER A 189 -50.03 -49.57 -38.15
CA SER A 189 -48.67 -49.92 -37.77
C SER A 189 -47.62 -48.97 -38.37
N SER A 190 -47.14 -48.02 -37.56
CA SER A 190 -45.90 -47.31 -37.82
C SER A 190 -44.97 -47.55 -36.65
N LYS A 191 -43.81 -48.11 -37.00
CA LYS A 191 -42.69 -48.50 -36.14
C LYS A 191 -42.47 -47.48 -35.03
N ALA A 192 -42.28 -48.00 -33.81
CA ALA A 192 -41.87 -47.26 -32.64
C ALA A 192 -40.65 -46.38 -32.94
N MET A 193 -40.91 -45.12 -33.28
CA MET A 193 -39.87 -44.12 -33.41
C MET A 193 -39.42 -43.79 -31.99
N ILE A 194 -38.25 -44.33 -31.66
CA ILE A 194 -37.52 -44.07 -30.42
C ILE A 194 -37.59 -42.57 -30.15
N ARG A 195 -38.31 -42.18 -29.09
CA ARG A 195 -38.24 -40.82 -28.54
C ARG A 195 -36.83 -40.63 -28.02
N THR A 196 -35.92 -40.25 -28.91
CA THR A 196 -34.61 -39.74 -28.56
C THR A 196 -34.86 -38.56 -27.64
N ARG A 197 -34.47 -38.69 -26.37
CA ARG A 197 -34.35 -37.56 -25.45
C ARG A 197 -33.63 -36.47 -26.23
N LYS A 198 -34.32 -35.35 -26.48
CA LYS A 198 -33.70 -34.20 -27.15
C LYS A 198 -32.58 -33.77 -26.21
N ASN A 199 -31.35 -34.14 -26.55
CA ASN A 199 -30.16 -33.75 -25.80
C ASN A 199 -30.20 -32.23 -25.64
N HIS A 200 -29.95 -31.73 -24.43
CA HIS A 200 -29.95 -30.29 -24.15
C HIS A 200 -29.07 -29.53 -25.14
N THR A 201 -28.01 -30.17 -25.63
CA THR A 201 -27.12 -29.72 -26.71
C THR A 201 -27.80 -29.52 -28.06
N ALA A 202 -28.75 -30.38 -28.45
CA ALA A 202 -29.51 -30.20 -29.69
C ALA A 202 -30.46 -28.99 -29.59
N LEU A 203 -30.99 -28.74 -28.40
CA LEU A 203 -31.89 -27.60 -28.15
C LEU A 203 -31.10 -26.28 -28.05
N THR A 204 -29.91 -26.28 -27.44
CA THR A 204 -29.01 -25.10 -27.45
C THR A 204 -28.47 -24.82 -28.85
N LEU A 205 -28.09 -25.85 -29.63
CA LEU A 205 -27.69 -25.67 -31.03
C LEU A 205 -28.83 -25.13 -31.89
N HIS A 206 -30.06 -25.62 -31.67
CA HIS A 206 -31.23 -25.10 -32.37
C HIS A 206 -31.50 -23.63 -32.03
N ASN A 207 -31.37 -23.24 -30.75
CA ASN A 207 -31.53 -21.85 -30.32
C ASN A 207 -30.40 -20.94 -30.86
N LEU A 208 -29.16 -21.42 -30.88
CA LEU A 208 -28.03 -20.70 -31.49
C LEU A 208 -28.25 -20.49 -33.00
N HIS A 209 -28.73 -21.52 -33.69
CA HIS A 209 -29.04 -21.44 -35.11
C HIS A 209 -30.19 -20.47 -35.39
N ALA A 210 -31.24 -20.49 -34.58
CA ALA A 210 -32.34 -19.53 -34.68
C ALA A 210 -31.88 -18.08 -34.45
N TYR A 211 -30.98 -17.86 -33.48
CA TYR A 211 -30.39 -16.54 -33.22
C TYR A 211 -29.53 -16.05 -34.39
N HIS A 212 -28.73 -16.94 -34.98
CA HIS A 212 -27.95 -16.62 -36.18
C HIS A 212 -28.83 -16.24 -37.37
N VAL A 213 -29.91 -17.00 -37.63
CA VAL A 213 -30.89 -16.67 -38.69
C VAL A 213 -31.56 -15.33 -38.42
N HIS A 214 -31.89 -15.03 -37.17
CA HIS A 214 -32.50 -13.76 -36.80
C HIS A 214 -31.53 -12.58 -37.00
N LEU A 215 -30.28 -12.69 -36.54
CA LEU A 215 -29.25 -11.67 -36.81
C LEU A 215 -29.03 -11.47 -38.31
N ASN A 216 -29.01 -12.56 -39.08
CA ASN A 216 -28.86 -12.48 -40.53
C ASN A 216 -30.09 -11.84 -41.18
N SER A 217 -31.30 -12.06 -40.65
CA SER A 217 -32.51 -11.37 -41.13
C SER A 217 -32.51 -9.87 -40.81
N LEU A 218 -31.88 -9.46 -39.71
CA LEU A 218 -31.72 -8.06 -39.32
C LEU A 218 -30.63 -7.36 -40.16
N LEU A 219 -29.52 -8.06 -40.40
CA LEU A 219 -28.45 -7.61 -41.30
C LEU A 219 -28.93 -7.49 -42.76
N ASN A 220 -29.84 -8.38 -43.17
CA ASN A 220 -30.46 -8.36 -44.51
C ASN A 220 -31.83 -7.65 -44.50
N GLY A 221 -32.04 -6.74 -43.55
CA GLY A 221 -33.26 -5.95 -43.43
C GLY A 221 -33.61 -5.12 -44.68
N PRO A 222 -34.87 -4.67 -44.78
CA PRO A 222 -35.66 -4.64 -46.01
C PRO A 222 -35.30 -3.52 -46.99
N GLY A 223 -34.23 -3.69 -47.74
CA GLY A 223 -33.88 -2.84 -48.89
C GLY A 223 -33.77 -3.56 -50.23
N SER A 224 -33.73 -4.90 -50.24
CA SER A 224 -33.52 -5.68 -51.47
C SER A 224 -34.72 -6.56 -51.77
N ALA A 225 -35.71 -5.99 -52.43
CA ALA A 225 -36.66 -6.77 -53.20
C ALA A 225 -35.88 -7.54 -54.28
N VAL A 226 -36.01 -8.88 -54.35
CA VAL A 226 -35.89 -9.68 -55.57
C VAL A 226 -36.21 -11.16 -55.27
N THR A 227 -37.34 -11.57 -55.84
CA THR A 227 -37.57 -12.77 -56.63
C THR A 227 -37.02 -14.12 -56.15
N VAL A 228 -37.97 -14.97 -55.73
CA VAL A 228 -37.83 -16.40 -55.47
C VAL A 228 -37.46 -17.13 -56.78
N GLN A 229 -36.24 -17.67 -56.87
CA GLN A 229 -35.91 -18.75 -57.80
C GLN A 229 -35.21 -19.91 -57.09
N SER A 230 -35.93 -21.03 -57.09
CA SER A 230 -35.49 -22.42 -57.26
C SER A 230 -34.11 -22.83 -56.71
N THR A 231 -34.20 -23.54 -55.59
CA THR A 231 -33.31 -24.55 -55.01
C THR A 231 -32.22 -25.14 -55.94
N ARG A 232 -31.02 -24.54 -55.87
CA ARG A 232 -29.77 -25.31 -55.80
C ARG A 232 -29.13 -25.00 -54.46
N TYR A 233 -28.93 -26.03 -53.63
CA TYR A 233 -28.25 -25.92 -52.35
C TYR A 233 -26.78 -25.56 -52.61
N LYS A 234 -26.50 -24.27 -52.82
CA LYS A 234 -25.15 -23.72 -52.74
C LYS A 234 -24.85 -23.61 -51.25
N SER A 235 -23.80 -24.29 -50.80
CA SER A 235 -23.21 -24.10 -49.49
C SER A 235 -23.09 -22.60 -49.21
N LEU A 236 -23.79 -22.11 -48.19
CA LEU A 236 -23.78 -20.71 -47.77
C LEU A 236 -22.53 -20.35 -46.96
N LEU A 237 -21.59 -21.30 -46.80
CA LEU A 237 -20.24 -20.91 -46.42
C LEU A 237 -19.71 -20.06 -47.57
N PRO A 238 -19.42 -18.77 -47.34
CA PRO A 238 -18.77 -17.96 -48.36
C PRO A 238 -17.56 -18.76 -48.82
N ALA A 239 -17.30 -18.79 -50.12
CA ALA A 239 -16.04 -19.29 -50.65
C ALA A 239 -14.92 -18.30 -50.30
N THR A 240 -14.83 -17.88 -49.02
CA THR A 240 -13.63 -17.31 -48.47
C THR A 240 -12.57 -18.38 -48.61
N SER A 241 -11.49 -17.99 -49.29
CA SER A 241 -10.29 -18.81 -49.37
C SER A 241 -9.99 -19.37 -47.98
N ASN A 242 -9.72 -20.68 -47.85
CA ASN A 242 -9.33 -21.29 -46.58
C ASN A 242 -8.19 -20.51 -45.89
N ALA A 243 -7.36 -19.80 -46.66
CA ALA A 243 -6.32 -18.91 -46.14
C ALA A 243 -6.90 -17.74 -45.32
N GLN A 244 -7.99 -17.13 -45.78
CA GLN A 244 -8.62 -16.00 -45.10
C GLN A 244 -9.33 -16.45 -43.82
N LEU A 245 -9.95 -17.63 -43.84
CA LEU A 245 -10.56 -18.21 -42.64
C LEU A 245 -9.51 -18.59 -41.59
N LEU A 246 -8.32 -19.07 -42.00
CA LEU A 246 -7.20 -19.30 -41.10
C LEU A 246 -6.64 -18.00 -40.51
N GLU A 247 -6.59 -16.93 -41.31
CA GLU A 247 -6.18 -15.60 -40.85
C GLU A 247 -7.18 -15.01 -39.84
N ASP A 248 -8.48 -15.13 -40.12
CA ASP A 248 -9.55 -14.70 -39.19
C ASP A 248 -9.48 -15.49 -37.87
N ILE A 249 -9.18 -16.80 -37.91
CA ILE A 249 -9.00 -17.62 -36.70
C ILE A 249 -7.76 -17.18 -35.92
N ALA A 250 -6.66 -16.86 -36.61
CA ALA A 250 -5.43 -16.40 -35.97
C ALA A 250 -5.65 -15.03 -35.30
N GLN A 251 -6.32 -14.10 -35.98
CA GLN A 251 -6.70 -12.80 -35.43
C GLN A 251 -7.64 -12.96 -34.24
N LEU A 252 -8.64 -13.83 -34.33
CA LEU A 252 -9.56 -14.10 -33.21
C LEU A 252 -8.80 -14.70 -32.01
N HIS A 253 -7.85 -15.60 -32.25
CA HIS A 253 -7.01 -16.14 -31.19
C HIS A 253 -6.17 -15.06 -30.51
N GLU A 254 -5.53 -14.17 -31.29
CA GLU A 254 -4.80 -13.03 -30.76
C GLU A 254 -5.71 -12.11 -29.92
N ASP A 255 -6.90 -11.77 -30.43
CA ASP A 255 -7.92 -11.00 -29.72
C ASP A 255 -8.37 -11.65 -28.41
N VAL A 256 -8.54 -12.98 -28.39
CA VAL A 256 -8.91 -13.71 -27.18
C VAL A 256 -7.75 -13.67 -26.17
N THR A 257 -6.51 -13.84 -26.61
CA THR A 257 -5.34 -13.78 -25.72
C THR A 257 -5.11 -12.38 -25.14
N THR A 258 -5.33 -11.32 -25.92
CA THR A 258 -5.22 -9.93 -25.43
C THR A 258 -6.34 -9.60 -24.43
N LYS A 259 -7.58 -10.04 -24.69
CA LYS A 259 -8.69 -9.88 -23.74
C LYS A 259 -8.49 -10.70 -22.47
N GLN A 260 -7.96 -11.91 -22.57
CA GLN A 260 -7.65 -12.76 -21.42
C GLN A 260 -6.58 -12.13 -20.53
N THR A 261 -5.46 -11.66 -21.12
CA THR A 261 -4.40 -10.98 -20.36
C THR A 261 -4.90 -9.68 -19.72
N HIS A 262 -5.77 -8.95 -20.40
CA HIS A 262 -6.41 -7.76 -19.84
C HIS A 262 -7.32 -8.09 -18.65
N LEU A 263 -8.17 -9.13 -18.77
CA LEU A 263 -9.03 -9.59 -17.67
C LEU A 263 -8.21 -10.11 -16.48
N GLN A 264 -7.12 -10.82 -16.74
CA GLN A 264 -6.19 -11.26 -15.71
C GLN A 264 -5.62 -10.06 -14.93
N ARG A 265 -5.14 -9.04 -15.65
CA ARG A 265 -4.61 -7.81 -15.04
C ARG A 265 -5.65 -7.06 -14.21
N LEU A 266 -6.88 -6.95 -14.71
CA LEU A 266 -7.99 -6.34 -13.96
C LEU A 266 -8.34 -7.15 -12.70
N SER A 267 -8.34 -8.48 -12.80
CA SER A 267 -8.54 -9.38 -11.66
C SER A 267 -7.44 -9.18 -10.61
N ASP A 268 -6.18 -9.16 -11.00
CA ASP A 268 -5.04 -8.96 -10.11
C ASP A 268 -5.09 -7.58 -9.42
N MET A 269 -5.43 -6.53 -10.17
CA MET A 269 -5.65 -5.20 -9.60
C MET A 269 -6.80 -5.19 -8.60
N SER A 270 -7.93 -5.84 -8.91
CA SER A 270 -9.08 -5.92 -8.01
C SER A 270 -8.74 -6.65 -6.70
N LEU A 271 -7.95 -7.72 -6.78
CA LEU A 271 -7.48 -8.47 -5.62
C LEU A 271 -6.51 -7.65 -4.77
N SER A 272 -5.60 -6.91 -5.41
CA SER A 272 -4.69 -5.99 -4.73
C SER A 272 -5.46 -4.91 -3.96
N TYR A 273 -6.47 -4.30 -4.58
CA TYR A 273 -7.34 -3.32 -3.92
C TYR A 273 -8.11 -3.92 -2.75
N LEU A 274 -8.65 -5.13 -2.90
CA LEU A 274 -9.37 -5.81 -1.81
C LEU A 274 -8.47 -6.02 -0.60
N VAL A 275 -7.22 -6.45 -0.81
CA VAL A 275 -6.23 -6.61 0.26
C VAL A 275 -5.90 -5.27 0.90
N ALA A 276 -5.69 -4.21 0.12
CA ALA A 276 -5.41 -2.87 0.63
C ALA A 276 -6.59 -2.33 1.48
N CYS A 277 -7.83 -2.51 1.03
CA CYS A 277 -9.03 -2.14 1.78
C CYS A 277 -9.15 -2.93 3.09
N GLN A 278 -8.89 -4.25 3.04
CA GLN A 278 -8.90 -5.09 4.24
C GLN A 278 -7.81 -4.67 5.24
N LYS A 279 -6.62 -4.31 4.76
CA LYS A 279 -5.53 -3.77 5.58
C LYS A 279 -5.93 -2.44 6.21
N LEU A 280 -6.45 -1.49 5.44
CA LEU A 280 -6.87 -0.18 5.94
C LEU A 280 -7.98 -0.32 6.99
N SER A 281 -8.95 -1.21 6.76
CA SER A 281 -10.02 -1.50 7.72
C SER A 281 -9.49 -2.11 9.02
N ALA A 282 -8.51 -3.01 8.95
CA ALA A 282 -7.90 -3.58 10.15
C ALA A 282 -7.12 -2.52 10.94
N VAL A 283 -6.29 -1.73 10.27
CA VAL A 283 -5.50 -0.66 10.91
C VAL A 283 -6.40 0.42 11.52
N THR A 284 -7.46 0.84 10.84
CA THR A 284 -8.41 1.81 11.39
C THR A 284 -9.20 1.23 12.57
N SER A 285 -9.58 -0.05 12.52
CA SER A 285 -10.21 -0.75 13.64
C SER A 285 -9.28 -0.81 14.86
N ASP A 286 -8.02 -1.21 14.67
CA ASP A 286 -7.03 -1.27 15.75
C ASP A 286 -6.75 0.13 16.34
N PHE A 287 -6.61 1.15 15.48
CA PHE A 287 -6.41 2.52 15.93
C PHE A 287 -7.61 3.03 16.73
N THR A 288 -8.83 2.84 16.24
CA THR A 288 -10.06 3.30 16.90
C THR A 288 -10.34 2.58 18.22
N THR A 289 -10.00 1.30 18.32
CA THR A 289 -10.29 0.47 19.51
C THR A 289 -9.18 0.52 20.56
N LEU A 290 -7.91 0.58 20.17
CA LEU A 290 -6.77 0.50 21.09
C LEU A 290 -6.06 1.85 21.25
N ALA A 291 -5.64 2.47 20.15
CA ALA A 291 -4.77 3.65 20.20
C ALA A 291 -5.54 4.95 20.53
N ALA A 292 -6.72 5.15 19.93
CA ALA A 292 -7.51 6.37 20.09
C ALA A 292 -7.97 6.57 21.55
N PRO A 293 -8.48 5.54 22.28
CA PRO A 293 -8.80 5.69 23.70
C PRO A 293 -7.56 6.01 24.53
N ALA A 294 -6.47 5.26 24.30
CA ALA A 294 -5.20 5.42 25.02
C ALA A 294 -4.57 6.81 24.84
N LEU A 295 -4.68 7.41 23.65
CA LEU A 295 -4.20 8.77 23.35
C LEU A 295 -5.18 9.87 23.79
N SER A 296 -6.48 9.59 23.76
CA SER A 296 -7.50 10.61 24.09
C SER A 296 -7.48 11.04 25.55
N ALA A 297 -7.19 10.13 26.48
CA ALA A 297 -7.10 10.43 27.91
C ALA A 297 -5.94 11.39 28.24
N PRO A 298 -4.68 11.12 27.84
CA PRO A 298 -3.57 12.04 28.08
C PRO A 298 -3.73 13.36 27.31
N LEU A 299 -4.25 13.35 26.07
CA LEU A 299 -4.52 14.58 25.33
C LEU A 299 -5.58 15.46 26.02
N ARG A 300 -6.65 14.86 26.57
CA ARG A 300 -7.64 15.60 27.37
C ARG A 300 -7.03 16.14 28.66
N ALA A 301 -6.21 15.36 29.36
CA ALA A 301 -5.53 15.80 30.57
C ALA A 301 -4.55 16.96 30.28
N GLN A 302 -3.83 16.90 29.16
CA GLN A 302 -2.96 17.98 28.70
C GLN A 302 -3.75 19.23 28.28
N ALA A 303 -4.89 19.06 27.61
CA ALA A 303 -5.76 20.18 27.26
C ALA A 303 -6.30 20.88 28.50
N THR A 304 -6.69 20.13 29.53
CA THR A 304 -7.13 20.70 30.82
C THR A 304 -5.99 21.39 31.58
N ASP A 305 -4.78 20.82 31.58
CA ASP A 305 -3.61 21.43 32.22
C ASP A 305 -3.19 22.73 31.48
N ALA A 306 -3.16 22.70 30.15
CA ALA A 306 -2.89 23.88 29.34
C ALA A 306 -3.93 24.99 29.58
N MET A 307 -5.21 24.61 29.66
CA MET A 307 -6.29 25.55 29.97
C MET A 307 -6.13 26.16 31.38
N GLY A 308 -5.77 25.36 32.40
CA GLY A 308 -5.48 25.86 33.74
C GLY A 308 -4.28 26.83 33.77
N ARG A 309 -3.23 26.59 32.97
CA ARG A 309 -2.11 27.54 32.83
C ARG A 309 -2.52 28.84 32.15
N VAL A 310 -3.39 28.78 31.14
CA VAL A 310 -3.94 29.97 30.47
C VAL A 310 -4.80 30.77 31.45
N GLU A 311 -5.61 30.10 32.27
CA GLU A 311 -6.40 30.75 33.31
C GLU A 311 -5.50 31.40 34.37
N GLY A 312 -4.45 30.72 34.85
CA GLY A 312 -3.49 31.31 35.77
C GLY A 312 -2.74 32.51 35.18
N LEU A 313 -2.39 32.48 33.89
CA LEU A 313 -1.84 33.64 33.19
C LEU A 313 -2.86 34.79 33.12
N ARG A 314 -4.12 34.47 32.81
CA ARG A 314 -5.21 35.46 32.75
C ARG A 314 -5.44 36.11 34.11
N GLU A 315 -5.45 35.34 35.18
CA GLU A 315 -5.53 35.83 36.56
C GLU A 315 -4.33 36.71 36.90
N SER A 316 -3.10 36.30 36.56
CA SER A 316 -1.90 37.10 36.81
C SER A 316 -1.95 38.46 36.10
N ILE A 317 -2.45 38.51 34.87
CA ILE A 317 -2.64 39.75 34.10
C ILE A 317 -3.72 40.64 34.73
N VAL A 318 -4.83 40.05 35.19
CA VAL A 318 -5.91 40.78 35.87
C VAL A 318 -5.42 41.35 37.21
N VAL A 319 -4.69 40.56 38.01
CA VAL A 319 -4.07 41.01 39.27
C VAL A 319 -3.07 42.12 39.01
N PHE A 320 -2.25 42.03 37.96
CA PHE A 320 -1.32 43.10 37.58
C PHE A 320 -2.04 44.40 37.24
N LYS A 321 -3.13 44.34 36.45
CA LYS A 321 -3.96 45.52 36.12
C LYS A 321 -4.68 46.11 37.34
N SER A 322 -5.00 45.29 38.33
CA SER A 322 -5.70 45.73 39.54
C SER A 322 -4.76 46.45 40.52
N ASN A 323 -3.51 45.99 40.63
CA ASN A 323 -2.49 46.65 41.44
C ASN A 323 -1.98 47.96 40.80
N ASP A 324 -1.96 48.05 39.47
CA ASP A 324 -1.53 49.26 38.75
C ASP A 324 -2.49 50.46 38.90
N GLN A 325 -3.74 50.26 39.34
CA GLN A 325 -4.64 51.40 39.61
C GLN A 325 -4.31 52.15 40.90
N ASN A 326 -3.52 51.57 41.81
CA ASN A 326 -3.14 52.21 43.08
C ASN A 326 -1.68 52.65 43.15
N SER A 327 -0.80 52.13 42.28
CA SER A 327 0.52 52.71 42.08
C SER A 327 0.45 53.65 40.89
N GLY A 328 0.44 54.96 41.16
CA GLY A 328 0.86 55.95 40.17
C GLY A 328 2.33 55.70 39.81
N LEU A 329 2.57 54.65 39.02
CA LEU A 329 3.84 54.41 38.37
C LEU A 329 3.96 55.55 37.37
N ASN A 330 4.64 56.61 37.81
CA ASN A 330 5.11 57.67 36.94
C ASN A 330 5.72 56.98 35.72
N ASP A 331 5.10 57.21 34.56
CA ASP A 331 5.46 56.59 33.29
C ASP A 331 6.97 56.73 33.03
N ASP A 332 7.58 57.80 33.54
CA ASP A 332 9.01 58.07 33.57
C ASP A 332 9.87 57.00 34.28
N ASP A 333 9.40 56.40 35.38
CA ASP A 333 10.16 55.40 36.14
C ASP A 333 10.13 54.03 35.45
N LEU A 334 8.99 53.68 34.84
CA LEU A 334 8.89 52.53 33.95
C LEU A 334 9.78 52.73 32.71
N THR A 335 9.75 53.91 32.11
CA THR A 335 10.61 54.27 30.98
C THR A 335 12.08 54.10 31.32
N ARG A 336 12.52 54.56 32.50
CA ARG A 336 13.90 54.43 32.96
C ARG A 336 14.29 52.97 33.18
N LYS A 337 13.44 52.18 33.84
CA LYS A 337 13.71 50.75 34.09
C LYS A 337 13.77 49.95 32.80
N VAL A 338 12.86 50.18 31.86
CA VAL A 338 12.85 49.53 30.54
C VAL A 338 14.08 49.93 29.72
N LYS A 339 14.45 51.22 29.70
CA LYS A 339 15.68 51.69 29.04
C LYS A 339 16.95 51.09 29.65
N ALA A 340 17.01 50.97 30.97
CA ALA A 340 18.13 50.35 31.68
C ALA A 340 18.24 48.85 31.36
N LEU A 341 17.10 48.13 31.35
CA LEU A 341 17.05 46.70 31.01
C LEU A 341 17.46 46.43 29.56
N LEU A 342 16.98 47.24 28.61
CA LEU A 342 17.26 47.09 27.19
C LEU A 342 18.56 47.79 26.74
N LYS A 343 19.26 48.46 27.66
CA LYS A 343 20.49 49.25 27.40
C LYS A 343 20.31 50.27 26.27
N ILE A 344 19.13 50.84 26.13
CA ILE A 344 18.82 51.82 25.08
C ILE A 344 19.28 53.21 25.58
N HIS A 345 20.31 53.76 24.93
CA HIS A 345 20.85 55.08 25.24
C HIS A 345 20.20 56.11 24.31
N GLY A 346 19.27 56.93 24.81
CA GLY A 346 18.63 58.00 24.02
C GLY A 346 17.23 58.45 24.51
N ARG A 347 16.74 59.59 23.99
CA ARG A 347 15.36 60.08 24.20
C ARG A 347 14.38 59.34 23.27
N VAL A 348 14.19 58.04 23.49
CA VAL A 348 13.07 57.30 22.90
C VAL A 348 11.92 57.33 23.90
N GLY A 349 10.76 57.85 23.52
CA GLY A 349 9.56 57.84 24.35
C GLY A 349 8.99 56.42 24.51
N VAL A 350 8.22 56.17 25.57
CA VAL A 350 7.58 54.86 25.84
C VAL A 350 6.74 54.40 24.65
N GLU A 351 6.01 55.31 24.02
CA GLU A 351 5.24 55.03 22.80
C GLU A 351 6.10 54.51 21.66
N GLY A 352 7.32 55.02 21.48
CA GLY A 352 8.24 54.54 20.44
C GLY A 352 8.71 53.12 20.72
N ILE A 353 9.00 52.79 21.98
CA ILE A 353 9.43 51.46 22.41
C ILE A 353 8.27 50.46 22.29
N LEU A 354 7.07 50.84 22.72
CA LEU A 354 5.86 50.01 22.61
C LEU A 354 5.44 49.80 21.15
N ARG A 355 5.62 50.81 20.28
CA ARG A 355 5.34 50.70 18.85
C ARG A 355 6.36 49.82 18.14
N GLU A 356 7.64 49.90 18.49
CA GLU A 356 8.63 48.95 17.96
C GLU A 356 8.43 47.54 18.50
N LEU A 357 8.06 47.37 19.77
CA LEU A 357 7.71 46.05 20.32
C LEU A 357 6.45 45.47 19.69
N SER A 358 5.43 46.29 19.40
CA SER A 358 4.21 45.84 18.70
C SER A 358 4.50 45.48 17.24
N LEU A 359 5.37 46.23 16.56
CA LEU A 359 5.85 45.90 15.22
C LEU A 359 6.73 44.63 15.22
N ALA A 360 7.61 44.46 16.21
CA ALA A 360 8.46 43.28 16.35
C ALA A 360 7.65 42.01 16.69
N THR A 361 6.55 42.15 17.45
CA THR A 361 5.62 41.05 17.77
C THR A 361 4.60 40.75 16.67
N GLN A 362 4.33 41.69 15.75
CA GLN A 362 3.51 41.45 14.57
C GLN A 362 4.29 40.77 13.43
N VAL A 363 5.58 41.09 13.26
CA VAL A 363 6.40 40.51 12.18
C VAL A 363 6.96 39.12 12.53
N ARG A 364 7.03 38.79 13.82
CA ARG A 364 7.39 37.46 14.28
C ARG A 364 6.23 36.98 15.17
N PRO A 365 5.41 36.00 14.74
CA PRO A 365 4.47 35.39 15.68
C PRO A 365 5.28 35.01 16.91
N PRO A 366 4.77 35.20 18.13
CA PRO A 366 5.47 34.72 19.30
C PRO A 366 5.68 33.23 19.07
N VAL A 367 6.91 32.88 18.69
CA VAL A 367 7.48 31.59 18.98
C VAL A 367 7.63 31.64 20.49
N ALA A 368 6.49 31.54 21.19
CA ALA A 368 6.44 30.71 22.36
C ALA A 368 7.11 29.43 21.87
N VAL A 369 8.38 29.31 22.21
CA VAL A 369 9.04 28.03 22.34
C VAL A 369 8.20 27.35 23.42
N PHE A 370 7.02 26.85 23.02
CA PHE A 370 6.39 25.77 23.72
C PHE A 370 7.48 24.72 23.65
N PRO A 371 8.14 24.37 24.77
CA PRO A 371 8.99 23.20 24.75
C PRO A 371 8.09 22.11 24.18
N ALA A 372 8.48 21.53 23.05
CA ALA A 372 7.77 20.40 22.49
C ALA A 372 7.59 19.44 23.66
N LEU A 373 6.35 19.32 24.15
CA LEU A 373 6.09 18.61 25.38
C LEU A 373 6.64 17.20 25.14
N PRO A 374 7.62 16.76 25.92
CA PRO A 374 8.23 15.45 25.69
C PRO A 374 7.09 14.44 25.68
N LEU A 375 6.90 13.74 24.56
CA LEU A 375 5.98 12.61 24.49
C LEU A 375 6.27 11.74 25.72
N ARG A 376 5.23 11.43 26.51
CA ARG A 376 5.42 10.56 27.67
C ARG A 376 5.96 9.22 27.16
N ALA A 377 6.85 8.61 27.93
CA ALA A 377 7.43 7.30 27.57
C ALA A 377 6.31 6.29 27.23
N ASP A 378 5.20 6.38 27.98
CA ASP A 378 3.97 5.59 27.83
C ASP A 378 3.31 5.75 26.45
N ASP A 379 3.31 6.95 25.86
CA ASP A 379 2.73 7.19 24.52
C ASP A 379 3.58 6.53 23.43
N SER A 380 4.90 6.43 23.64
CA SER A 380 5.80 5.76 22.71
C SER A 380 5.61 4.25 22.70
N GLU A 381 5.25 3.66 23.86
CA GLU A 381 4.99 2.23 23.99
C GLU A 381 3.68 1.84 23.30
N VAL A 382 2.63 2.66 23.43
CA VAL A 382 1.35 2.45 22.72
C VAL A 382 1.55 2.55 21.20
N LEU A 383 2.35 3.51 20.72
CA LEU A 383 2.69 3.62 19.30
C LEU A 383 3.52 2.42 18.82
N ALA A 384 4.51 1.99 19.59
CA ALA A 384 5.31 0.81 19.27
C ALA A 384 4.46 -0.48 19.21
N ALA A 385 3.50 -0.64 20.13
CA ALA A 385 2.55 -1.75 20.11
C ALA A 385 1.65 -1.72 18.87
N HIS A 386 1.16 -0.54 18.47
CA HIS A 386 0.40 -0.38 17.23
C HIS A 386 1.25 -0.71 15.99
N TYR A 387 2.49 -0.24 15.91
CA TYR A 387 3.40 -0.59 14.80
C TYR A 387 3.72 -2.09 14.75
N SER A 388 3.87 -2.74 15.90
CA SER A 388 4.04 -4.19 15.98
C SER A 388 2.80 -4.94 15.50
N SER A 389 1.60 -4.52 15.91
CA SER A 389 0.33 -5.10 15.46
C SER A 389 0.18 -4.97 13.94
N THR A 390 0.37 -3.75 13.41
CA THR A 390 0.26 -3.50 11.97
C THR A 390 1.24 -4.33 11.14
N SER A 391 2.50 -4.47 11.59
CA SER A 391 3.48 -5.36 10.95
C SER A 391 3.06 -6.84 11.00
N ALA A 392 2.48 -7.30 12.12
CA ALA A 392 1.97 -8.67 12.23
C ALA A 392 0.80 -8.94 11.27
N HIS A 393 -0.10 -7.97 11.09
CA HIS A 393 -1.19 -8.05 10.12
C HIS A 393 -0.67 -8.09 8.68
N GLU A 394 0.35 -7.29 8.35
CA GLU A 394 1.02 -7.34 7.05
C GLU A 394 1.64 -8.72 6.78
N ALA A 395 2.36 -9.28 7.75
CA ALA A 395 2.96 -10.60 7.61
C ALA A 395 1.91 -11.70 7.36
N ARG A 396 0.75 -11.63 8.02
CA ARG A 396 -0.37 -12.57 7.79
C ARG A 396 -0.98 -12.41 6.39
N ALA A 397 -1.17 -11.17 5.93
CA ALA A 397 -1.69 -10.89 4.60
C ALA A 397 -0.76 -11.41 3.50
N VAL A 398 0.55 -11.15 3.64
CA VAL A 398 1.58 -11.68 2.73
C VAL A 398 1.53 -13.21 2.70
N LYS A 399 1.49 -13.87 3.86
CA LYS A 399 1.42 -15.34 3.95
C LYS A 399 0.18 -15.92 3.25
N LEU A 400 -0.97 -15.26 3.38
CA LEU A 400 -2.21 -15.67 2.72
C LEU A 400 -2.10 -15.51 1.20
N LEU A 401 -1.53 -14.41 0.72
CA LEU A 401 -1.33 -14.14 -0.70
C LEU A 401 -0.36 -15.13 -1.33
N THR A 402 0.78 -15.42 -0.69
CA THR A 402 1.70 -16.47 -1.17
C THR A 402 1.00 -17.82 -1.27
N ARG A 403 0.20 -18.22 -0.27
CA ARG A 403 -0.56 -19.48 -0.33
C ARG A 403 -1.61 -19.51 -1.45
N LYS A 404 -2.18 -18.35 -1.80
CA LYS A 404 -3.12 -18.25 -2.92
C LYS A 404 -2.40 -18.32 -4.27
N ALA A 405 -1.23 -17.67 -4.39
CA ALA A 405 -0.36 -17.78 -5.56
C ALA A 405 0.08 -19.23 -5.79
N ASP A 406 0.59 -19.91 -4.74
CA ASP A 406 1.00 -21.32 -4.83
C ASP A 406 -0.16 -22.23 -5.28
N LYS A 407 -1.39 -21.96 -4.82
CA LYS A 407 -2.59 -22.70 -5.25
C LYS A 407 -2.97 -22.42 -6.70
N ALA A 408 -2.80 -21.18 -7.17
CA ALA A 408 -3.03 -20.82 -8.56
C ALA A 408 -2.02 -21.52 -9.48
N ASP A 409 -0.74 -21.49 -9.12
CA ASP A 409 0.33 -22.19 -9.85
C ASP A 409 0.10 -23.70 -9.91
N TYR A 410 -0.37 -24.29 -8.80
CA TYR A 410 -0.77 -25.70 -8.78
C TYR A 410 -1.95 -25.98 -9.72
N GLY A 411 -2.94 -25.09 -9.80
CA GLY A 411 -4.05 -25.20 -10.74
C GLY A 411 -3.61 -25.13 -12.21
N ILE A 412 -2.64 -24.25 -12.52
CA ILE A 412 -2.04 -24.16 -13.87
C ILE A 412 -1.36 -25.48 -14.24
N ARG A 413 -0.56 -26.06 -13.34
CA ARG A 413 0.09 -27.36 -13.57
C ARG A 413 -0.91 -28.48 -13.85
N ILE A 414 -2.04 -28.53 -13.14
CA ILE A 414 -3.09 -29.52 -13.41
C ILE A 414 -3.66 -29.36 -14.84
N LEU A 415 -3.83 -28.12 -15.32
CA LEU A 415 -4.30 -27.87 -16.68
C LEU A 415 -3.27 -28.29 -17.73
N GLU A 416 -1.99 -28.03 -17.49
CA GLU A 416 -0.89 -28.47 -18.35
C GLU A 416 -0.81 -30.01 -18.43
N ASP A 417 -0.94 -30.69 -17.28
CA ASP A 417 -0.98 -32.15 -17.18
C ASP A 417 -2.19 -32.73 -17.91
N LEU A 418 -3.38 -32.12 -17.76
CA LEU A 418 -4.59 -32.51 -18.50
C LEU A 418 -4.42 -32.33 -20.00
N GLN A 419 -3.85 -31.21 -20.44
CA GLN A 419 -3.61 -30.93 -21.85
C GLN A 419 -2.60 -31.92 -22.43
N HIS A 420 -1.53 -32.24 -21.70
CA HIS A 420 -0.57 -33.28 -22.09
C HIS A 420 -1.24 -34.65 -22.19
N GLY A 421 -2.06 -35.02 -21.20
CA GLY A 421 -2.82 -36.27 -21.22
C GLY A 421 -3.75 -36.39 -22.42
N ILE A 422 -4.49 -35.32 -22.75
CA ILE A 422 -5.37 -35.29 -23.93
C ILE A 422 -4.57 -35.42 -25.22
N ILE A 423 -3.44 -34.73 -25.35
CA ILE A 423 -2.57 -34.83 -26.54
C ILE A 423 -2.01 -36.25 -26.70
N GLU A 424 -1.61 -36.89 -25.60
CA GLU A 424 -1.17 -38.29 -25.62
C GLU A 424 -2.30 -39.24 -26.05
N ASP A 425 -3.50 -39.07 -25.51
CA ASP A 425 -4.65 -39.90 -25.87
C ASP A 425 -5.04 -39.74 -27.34
N VAL A 426 -5.02 -38.50 -27.88
CA VAL A 426 -5.24 -38.25 -29.31
C VAL A 426 -4.18 -38.95 -30.15
N ARG A 427 -2.90 -38.85 -29.80
CA ARG A 427 -1.80 -39.55 -30.49
C ARG A 427 -1.97 -41.07 -30.44
N ARG A 428 -2.45 -41.63 -29.32
CA ARG A 428 -2.74 -43.07 -29.20
C ARG A 428 -3.89 -43.49 -30.12
N VAL A 429 -4.95 -42.69 -30.21
CA VAL A 429 -6.09 -42.95 -31.12
C VAL A 429 -5.64 -42.86 -32.58
N GLU A 430 -4.80 -41.90 -32.93
CA GLU A 430 -4.22 -41.78 -34.28
C GLU A 430 -3.31 -42.98 -34.60
N ALA A 431 -2.44 -43.39 -33.68
CA ALA A 431 -1.60 -44.56 -33.88
C ALA A 431 -2.44 -45.85 -34.06
N ALA A 432 -3.51 -46.00 -33.26
CA ALA A 432 -4.43 -47.12 -33.38
C ALA A 432 -5.19 -47.10 -34.71
N SER A 433 -5.65 -45.94 -35.19
CA SER A 433 -6.34 -45.82 -36.47
C SER A 433 -5.41 -46.18 -37.64
N HIS A 434 -4.16 -45.70 -37.63
CA HIS A 434 -3.16 -46.02 -38.65
C HIS A 434 -2.79 -47.49 -38.66
N SER A 435 -2.72 -48.13 -37.49
CA SER A 435 -2.47 -49.58 -37.39
C SER A 435 -3.60 -50.40 -38.03
N LYS A 436 -4.85 -49.98 -37.85
CA LYS A 436 -6.05 -50.61 -38.43
C LYS A 436 -6.11 -50.42 -39.94
N SER A 437 -5.77 -49.23 -40.45
CA SER A 437 -5.67 -48.98 -41.89
C SER A 437 -4.59 -49.86 -42.54
N ARG A 438 -3.44 -50.04 -41.88
CA ARG A 438 -2.35 -50.91 -42.36
C ARG A 438 -2.74 -52.39 -42.35
N SER A 439 -3.46 -52.87 -41.33
CA SER A 439 -3.93 -54.26 -41.29
C SER A 439 -4.96 -54.54 -42.40
N GLU A 440 -5.92 -53.63 -42.61
CA GLU A 440 -6.92 -53.77 -43.69
C GLU A 440 -6.27 -53.72 -45.09
N ALA A 441 -5.25 -52.88 -45.30
CA ALA A 441 -4.51 -52.83 -46.56
C ALA A 441 -3.73 -54.13 -46.82
N ARG A 442 -3.14 -54.75 -45.77
CA ARG A 442 -2.47 -56.06 -45.88
C ARG A 442 -3.44 -57.19 -46.21
N GLU A 443 -4.64 -57.18 -45.63
CA GLU A 443 -5.65 -58.23 -45.84
C GLU A 443 -6.23 -58.18 -47.27
N LYS A 444 -6.47 -56.97 -47.79
CA LYS A 444 -6.88 -56.76 -49.20
C LYS A 444 -5.76 -57.08 -50.20
N GLY A 445 -4.50 -56.82 -49.84
CA GLY A 445 -3.35 -57.21 -50.67
C GLY A 445 -3.11 -58.72 -50.71
N GLY A 446 -3.29 -59.42 -49.58
CA GLY A 446 -3.11 -60.87 -49.48
C GLY A 446 -4.15 -61.69 -50.26
N THR A 447 -5.39 -61.22 -50.31
CA THR A 447 -6.46 -61.87 -51.10
C THR A 447 -6.25 -61.71 -52.61
N ALA A 448 -5.75 -60.56 -53.07
CA ALA A 448 -5.40 -60.34 -54.48
C ALA A 448 -4.19 -61.18 -54.93
N ALA A 449 -3.18 -61.36 -54.07
CA ALA A 449 -2.03 -62.22 -54.37
C ALA A 449 -2.39 -63.71 -54.40
N ARG A 450 -3.28 -64.17 -53.51
CA ARG A 450 -3.76 -65.57 -53.48
C ARG A 450 -4.63 -65.93 -54.69
N ALA A 451 -5.37 -64.98 -55.26
CA ALA A 451 -6.16 -65.20 -56.48
C ALA A 451 -5.29 -65.34 -57.76
N LYS A 452 -4.09 -64.74 -57.80
CA LYS A 452 -3.19 -64.87 -58.96
C LYS A 452 -2.44 -66.21 -59.00
N ASN A 453 -2.19 -66.85 -57.86
CA ASN A 453 -1.50 -68.16 -57.81
C ASN A 453 -2.41 -69.38 -58.05
N SER A 454 -3.74 -69.24 -58.09
CA SER A 454 -4.65 -70.38 -58.38
C SER A 454 -4.95 -70.59 -59.87
N ARG A 455 -4.36 -69.79 -60.78
CA ARG A 455 -4.62 -69.86 -62.23
C ARG A 455 -3.54 -70.56 -63.06
N HIS A 456 -2.56 -71.21 -62.42
CA HIS A 456 -1.43 -71.86 -63.11
C HIS A 456 -1.29 -73.38 -62.89
N GLY A 457 -2.33 -74.06 -62.43
CA GLY A 457 -2.32 -75.50 -62.15
C GLY A 457 -3.26 -76.34 -63.02
N GLY A 458 -3.32 -76.09 -64.33
CA GLY A 458 -4.23 -76.80 -65.24
C GLY A 458 -3.62 -77.05 -66.62
N ARG A 459 -2.57 -77.88 -66.68
CA ARG A 459 -2.12 -78.52 -67.92
C ARG A 459 -1.29 -79.76 -67.57
N LYS A 460 -1.96 -80.90 -67.52
CA LYS A 460 -1.52 -82.19 -68.04
C LYS A 460 -2.74 -83.09 -68.17
#